data_AF-A0A2P8IFP5-F1
#
_entry.id   AF-A0A2P8IFP5-F1
#
_cell.length_a   1.000
_cell.length_b   1.000
_cell.length_c   1.000
_cell.angle_alpha   90.00
_cell.angle_beta   90.00
_cell.angle_gamma   90.00
#
_symmetry.space_group_name_H-M   'P 1'
#
loop_
_entity.id
_entity.type
_entity.pdbx_description
1 polymer ?
#
loop_
_entity_poly.entity_id
_entity_poly.type
_entity_poly.pdbx_seq_one_letter_code
_entity_poly.pdbx_strand_id
1 'polypeptide(L)'
;MAKDAKDLLERVREELKSDGGSNRLVPLIASGEASLEALKALAAEEHRIVQSDWRAFLTLAAQSPLPAQREFFATVASGEGLALAKLADFATACGLTPEDVAAYRPLPGCQAYPSYVARLALDGNPQDALLAILANFAEWGGYCATIAAALREHYGFDDAGCAFFDFFAEPAPDLDALSLRALTDVLATGWTPTGAMPAARLLHSYELMFWNTLADL
;
A
#
# COMPACT_ATOMS: atom_id res chain seq x y z
N MET A 1 19.69 -13.32 13.32
CA MET A 1 19.50 -11.91 12.95
C MET A 1 18.61 -11.77 11.72
N ALA A 2 19.07 -12.04 10.49
CA ALA A 2 18.19 -11.96 9.30
C ALA A 2 17.02 -12.97 9.32
N LYS A 3 17.27 -14.18 9.83
CA LYS A 3 16.22 -15.17 10.10
C LYS A 3 15.18 -14.65 11.10
N ASP A 4 15.62 -13.95 12.15
CA ASP A 4 14.72 -13.44 13.19
C ASP A 4 13.82 -12.32 12.66
N ALA A 5 14.33 -11.47 11.76
CA ALA A 5 13.55 -10.44 11.09
C ALA A 5 12.49 -11.04 10.15
N LYS A 6 12.86 -12.05 9.35
CA LYS A 6 11.93 -12.78 8.49
C LYS A 6 10.85 -13.48 9.32
N ASP A 7 11.26 -14.25 10.32
CA ASP A 7 10.34 -14.98 11.20
C ASP A 7 9.42 -14.02 11.96
N LEU A 8 9.91 -12.84 12.36
CA LEU A 8 9.07 -11.79 12.96
C LEU A 8 8.02 -11.28 11.97
N LEU A 9 8.42 -10.94 10.75
CA LEU A 9 7.52 -10.39 9.75
C LEU A 9 6.44 -11.39 9.35
N GLU A 10 6.80 -12.67 9.19
CA GLU A 10 5.84 -13.76 8.94
C GLU A 10 4.84 -13.90 10.10
N ARG A 11 5.30 -13.93 11.36
CA ARG A 11 4.40 -13.99 12.53
C ARG A 11 3.44 -12.80 12.60
N VAL A 12 3.94 -11.58 12.39
CA VAL A 12 3.09 -10.38 12.43
C VAL A 12 2.04 -10.43 11.33
N ARG A 13 2.41 -10.86 10.12
CA ARG A 13 1.46 -11.03 9.01
C ARG A 13 0.38 -12.07 9.32
N GLU A 14 0.76 -13.20 9.91
CA GLU A 14 -0.19 -14.23 10.34
C GLU A 14 -1.15 -13.70 11.42
N GLU A 15 -0.64 -12.96 12.40
CA GLU A 15 -1.44 -12.34 13.46
C GLU A 15 -2.46 -11.35 12.88
N LEU A 16 -2.02 -10.46 11.97
CA LEU A 16 -2.91 -9.49 11.31
C LEU A 16 -4.00 -10.18 10.47
N LYS A 17 -3.65 -11.24 9.73
CA LYS A 17 -4.65 -12.03 8.97
C LYS A 17 -5.68 -12.70 9.89
N SER A 18 -5.27 -13.07 11.11
CA SER A 18 -6.15 -13.73 12.08
C SER A 18 -7.09 -12.77 12.83
N ASP A 19 -6.75 -11.47 12.89
CA ASP A 19 -7.54 -10.44 13.57
C ASP A 19 -8.87 -10.12 12.84
N GLY A 20 -9.05 -10.64 11.62
CA GLY A 20 -10.33 -10.70 10.92
C GLY A 20 -10.58 -9.57 9.92
N GLY A 21 -11.67 -9.70 9.16
CA GLY A 21 -11.97 -8.85 8.00
C GLY A 21 -11.35 -9.38 6.71
N SER A 22 -11.98 -9.07 5.58
CA SER A 22 -11.50 -9.49 4.26
C SER A 22 -11.67 -8.35 3.28
N ASN A 23 -10.77 -8.27 2.30
CA ASN A 23 -10.91 -7.40 1.15
C ASN A 23 -12.08 -7.90 0.28
N ARG A 24 -13.19 -7.16 0.25
CA ARG A 24 -14.36 -7.52 -0.58
C ARG A 24 -14.25 -7.05 -2.03
N LEU A 25 -13.45 -6.02 -2.32
CA LEU A 25 -13.38 -5.45 -3.67
C LEU A 25 -12.60 -6.34 -4.63
N VAL A 26 -11.42 -6.83 -4.22
CA VAL A 26 -10.55 -7.61 -5.13
C VAL A 26 -11.26 -8.84 -5.70
N PRO A 27 -12.02 -9.65 -4.92
CA PRO A 27 -12.83 -10.74 -5.47
C PRO A 27 -13.91 -10.29 -6.46
N LEU A 28 -14.53 -9.12 -6.25
CA LEU A 28 -15.52 -8.57 -7.17
C LEU A 28 -14.87 -8.13 -8.48
N ILE A 29 -13.69 -7.51 -8.43
CA ILE A 29 -12.92 -7.17 -9.64
C ILE A 29 -12.52 -8.46 -10.36
N ALA A 30 -12.01 -9.45 -9.63
CA ALA A 30 -11.54 -10.73 -10.15
C ALA A 30 -12.63 -11.55 -10.88
N SER A 31 -13.89 -11.35 -10.51
CA SER A 31 -15.06 -12.00 -11.14
C SER A 31 -15.72 -11.13 -12.21
N GLY A 32 -15.26 -9.90 -12.41
CA GLY A 32 -15.91 -8.93 -13.30
C GLY A 32 -17.21 -8.33 -12.74
N GLU A 33 -17.50 -8.55 -11.46
CA GLU A 33 -18.72 -8.10 -10.78
C GLU A 33 -18.58 -6.69 -10.16
N ALA A 34 -17.37 -6.16 -10.02
CA ALA A 34 -17.17 -4.80 -9.52
C ALA A 34 -17.72 -3.76 -10.52
N SER A 35 -18.37 -2.72 -9.99
CA SER A 35 -18.96 -1.65 -10.79
C SER A 35 -17.88 -0.76 -11.44
N LEU A 36 -18.18 -0.18 -12.61
CA LEU A 36 -17.30 0.84 -13.21
C LEU A 36 -17.16 2.07 -12.29
N GLU A 37 -18.16 2.34 -11.45
CA GLU A 37 -18.08 3.39 -10.42
C GLU A 37 -17.01 3.07 -9.38
N ALA A 38 -16.95 1.82 -8.89
CA ALA A 38 -15.89 1.37 -7.99
C ALA A 38 -14.49 1.49 -8.62
N LEU A 39 -14.32 1.15 -9.90
CA LEU A 39 -13.03 1.30 -10.59
C LEU A 39 -12.63 2.77 -10.79
N LYS A 40 -13.58 3.65 -11.09
CA LYS A 40 -13.35 5.10 -11.16
C LYS A 40 -12.95 5.67 -9.78
N ALA A 41 -13.66 5.27 -8.74
CA ALA A 41 -13.35 5.68 -7.37
C ALA A 41 -11.97 5.16 -6.94
N LEU A 42 -11.65 3.89 -7.23
CA LEU A 42 -10.32 3.31 -7.00
C LEU A 42 -9.23 4.17 -7.66
N ALA A 43 -9.38 4.51 -8.95
CA ALA A 43 -8.42 5.34 -9.66
C ALA A 43 -8.24 6.72 -9.00
N ALA A 44 -9.32 7.39 -8.61
CA ALA A 44 -9.27 8.72 -8.02
C ALA A 44 -8.74 8.74 -6.58
N GLU A 45 -9.06 7.73 -5.78
CA GLU A 45 -8.56 7.58 -4.41
C GLU A 45 -7.05 7.25 -4.41
N GLU A 46 -6.60 6.36 -5.28
CA GLU A 46 -5.18 5.99 -5.38
C GLU A 46 -4.29 7.20 -5.75
N HIS A 47 -4.77 8.12 -6.59
CA HIS A 47 -4.04 9.37 -6.87
C HIS A 47 -3.76 10.16 -5.59
N ARG A 48 -4.67 10.15 -4.62
CA ARG A 48 -4.50 10.85 -3.34
C ARG A 48 -3.65 10.05 -2.37
N ILE A 49 -3.84 8.72 -2.32
CA ILE A 49 -3.06 7.82 -1.47
C ILE A 49 -1.59 7.90 -1.86
N VAL A 50 -1.26 7.67 -3.14
CA VAL A 50 0.12 7.71 -3.66
C VAL A 50 0.79 9.05 -3.35
N GLN A 51 0.09 10.18 -3.53
CA GLN A 51 0.63 11.50 -3.19
C GLN A 51 0.87 11.69 -1.69
N SER A 52 -0.01 11.16 -0.84
CA SER A 52 0.12 11.21 0.62
C SER A 52 1.28 10.34 1.10
N ASP A 53 1.33 9.09 0.63
CA ASP A 53 2.33 8.09 0.98
C ASP A 53 3.72 8.54 0.52
N TRP A 54 3.84 9.14 -0.68
CA TRP A 54 5.09 9.71 -1.15
C TRP A 54 5.67 10.73 -0.14
N ARG A 55 4.84 11.65 0.34
CA ARG A 55 5.27 12.67 1.33
C ARG A 55 5.60 12.03 2.67
N ALA A 56 4.81 11.06 3.10
CA ALA A 56 5.01 10.36 4.37
C ALA A 56 6.31 9.54 4.36
N PHE A 57 6.59 8.81 3.30
CA PHE A 57 7.81 8.01 3.15
C PHE A 57 9.07 8.88 3.06
N LEU A 58 9.03 10.02 2.34
CA LEU A 58 10.13 10.99 2.37
C LEU A 58 10.38 11.53 3.77
N THR A 59 9.31 11.79 4.53
CA THR A 59 9.39 12.27 5.91
C THR A 59 9.99 11.21 6.83
N LEU A 60 9.55 9.96 6.72
CA LEU A 60 10.10 8.82 7.46
C LEU A 60 11.57 8.58 7.13
N ALA A 61 11.96 8.68 5.85
CA ALA A 61 13.35 8.59 5.43
C ALA A 61 14.21 9.66 6.11
N ALA A 62 13.75 10.91 6.12
CA ALA A 62 14.46 12.03 6.75
C ALA A 62 14.63 11.84 8.28
N GLN A 63 13.67 11.22 8.95
CA GLN A 63 13.69 10.98 10.39
C GLN A 63 14.43 9.69 10.79
N SER A 64 14.65 8.76 9.86
CA SER A 64 15.20 7.44 10.15
C SER A 64 16.68 7.52 10.58
N PRO A 65 17.02 7.07 11.81
CA PRO A 65 18.39 7.12 12.31
C PRO A 65 19.27 6.02 11.71
N LEU A 66 18.67 4.90 11.26
CA LEU A 66 19.39 3.75 10.72
C LEU A 66 19.53 3.84 9.20
N PRO A 67 20.73 3.59 8.61
CA PRO A 67 20.94 3.71 7.17
C PRO A 67 20.00 2.85 6.32
N ALA A 68 19.86 1.55 6.62
CA ALA A 68 19.01 0.65 5.84
C ALA A 68 17.52 1.02 5.93
N GLN A 69 17.07 1.51 7.09
CA GLN A 69 15.70 2.02 7.27
C GLN A 69 15.46 3.29 6.43
N ARG A 70 16.42 4.23 6.44
CA ARG A 70 16.36 5.43 5.61
C ARG A 70 16.32 5.08 4.12
N GLU A 71 17.18 4.17 3.70
CA GLU A 71 17.23 3.69 2.31
C GLU A 71 15.92 3.02 1.92
N PHE A 72 15.35 2.16 2.78
CA PHE A 72 14.05 1.54 2.55
C PHE A 72 12.98 2.60 2.27
N PHE A 73 12.80 3.58 3.18
CA PHE A 73 11.78 4.62 3.01
C PHE A 73 12.02 5.50 1.78
N ALA A 74 13.29 5.82 1.46
CA ALA A 74 13.62 6.57 0.26
C ALA A 74 13.30 5.79 -1.03
N THR A 75 13.55 4.48 -1.03
CA THR A 75 13.24 3.61 -2.17
C THR A 75 11.73 3.50 -2.41
N VAL A 76 10.94 3.24 -1.36
CA VAL A 76 9.47 3.17 -1.53
C VAL A 76 8.88 4.53 -1.92
N ALA A 77 9.40 5.64 -1.39
CA ALA A 77 9.02 6.98 -1.82
C ALA A 77 9.32 7.23 -3.31
N SER A 78 10.44 6.72 -3.83
CA SER A 78 10.74 6.81 -5.25
C SER A 78 9.78 5.98 -6.10
N GLY A 79 9.31 4.84 -5.57
CA GLY A 79 8.30 4.00 -6.21
C GLY A 79 6.96 4.75 -6.38
N GLU A 80 6.54 5.51 -5.37
CA GLU A 80 5.30 6.32 -5.44
C GLU A 80 5.31 7.31 -6.61
N GLY A 81 6.45 7.94 -6.88
CA GLY A 81 6.59 8.86 -8.02
C GLY A 81 6.39 8.18 -9.38
N LEU A 82 6.86 6.92 -9.52
CA LEU A 82 6.66 6.11 -10.72
C LEU A 82 5.21 5.62 -10.83
N ALA A 83 4.62 5.23 -9.70
CA ALA A 83 3.24 4.78 -9.61
C ALA A 83 2.25 5.89 -9.99
N LEU A 84 2.48 7.13 -9.52
CA LEU A 84 1.61 8.27 -9.81
C LEU A 84 1.50 8.56 -11.30
N ALA A 85 2.58 8.38 -12.07
CA ALA A 85 2.55 8.57 -13.52
C ALA A 85 1.66 7.52 -14.21
N LYS A 86 1.67 6.28 -13.72
CA LYS A 86 0.89 5.16 -14.27
C LYS A 86 -0.59 5.24 -13.89
N LEU A 87 -0.91 5.86 -12.76
CA LEU A 87 -2.29 6.06 -12.32
C LEU A 87 -3.11 6.90 -13.29
N ALA A 88 -2.48 7.85 -13.99
CA ALA A 88 -3.17 8.68 -14.98
C ALA A 88 -3.74 7.84 -16.14
N ASP A 89 -3.00 6.82 -16.57
CA ASP A 89 -3.44 5.90 -17.64
C ASP A 89 -4.61 5.02 -17.15
N PHE A 90 -4.53 4.51 -15.92
CA PHE A 90 -5.64 3.77 -15.30
C PHE A 90 -6.91 4.62 -15.16
N ALA A 91 -6.79 5.87 -14.68
CA ALA A 91 -7.93 6.78 -14.59
C ALA A 91 -8.55 7.06 -15.97
N THR A 92 -7.72 7.26 -17.00
CA THR A 92 -8.17 7.45 -18.38
C THR A 92 -8.91 6.21 -18.92
N ALA A 93 -8.40 5.01 -18.64
CA ALA A 93 -9.05 3.75 -19.00
C ALA A 93 -10.42 3.57 -18.30
N CYS A 94 -10.54 4.06 -17.05
CA CYS A 94 -11.81 4.17 -16.35
C CYS A 94 -12.75 5.26 -16.92
N GLY A 95 -12.30 6.06 -17.90
CA GLY A 95 -13.07 7.14 -18.52
C GLY A 95 -13.09 8.43 -17.70
N LEU A 96 -12.07 8.67 -16.86
CA LEU A 96 -11.89 9.92 -16.11
C LEU A 96 -10.91 10.84 -16.83
N THR A 97 -11.21 12.13 -16.84
CA THR A 97 -10.26 13.18 -17.21
C THR A 97 -9.42 13.62 -16.01
N PRO A 98 -8.29 14.31 -16.21
CA PRO A 98 -7.55 14.92 -15.10
C PRO A 98 -8.42 15.87 -14.26
N GLU A 99 -9.36 16.59 -14.88
CA GLU A 99 -10.31 17.46 -14.20
C GLU A 99 -11.28 16.66 -13.32
N ASP A 100 -11.75 15.50 -13.78
CA ASP A 100 -12.61 14.61 -12.98
C ASP A 100 -11.86 14.10 -11.74
N VAL A 101 -10.61 13.67 -11.90
CA VAL A 101 -9.76 13.22 -10.78
C VAL A 101 -9.52 14.36 -9.78
N ALA A 102 -9.27 15.57 -10.26
CA ALA A 102 -9.08 16.74 -9.39
C ALA A 102 -10.36 17.16 -8.65
N ALA A 103 -11.51 17.07 -9.31
CA ALA A 103 -12.82 17.40 -8.75
C ALA A 103 -13.39 16.29 -7.85
N TYR A 104 -12.83 15.08 -7.91
CA TYR A 104 -13.28 13.94 -7.14
C TYR A 104 -13.30 14.24 -5.64
N ARG A 105 -14.44 13.96 -5.01
CA ARG A 105 -14.66 14.10 -3.58
C ARG A 105 -14.30 12.78 -2.89
N PRO A 106 -13.25 12.75 -2.05
CA PRO A 106 -12.83 11.53 -1.37
C PRO A 106 -13.91 10.93 -0.47
N LEU A 107 -13.97 9.62 -0.45
CA LEU A 107 -14.76 8.82 0.47
C LEU A 107 -14.05 8.74 1.82
N PRO A 108 -14.73 9.03 2.94
CA PRO A 108 -14.09 9.02 4.25
C PRO A 108 -13.38 7.70 4.59
N GLY A 109 -13.95 6.56 4.20
CA GLY A 109 -13.37 5.24 4.46
C GLY A 109 -12.09 4.96 3.66
N CYS A 110 -11.91 5.62 2.51
CA CYS A 110 -10.68 5.54 1.72
C CYS A 110 -9.55 6.43 2.26
N GLN A 111 -9.90 7.44 3.07
CA GLN A 111 -8.94 8.41 3.59
C GLN A 111 -8.33 8.01 4.94
N ALA A 112 -8.85 6.97 5.59
CA ALA A 112 -8.35 6.50 6.88
C ALA A 112 -6.90 5.99 6.78
N TYR A 113 -6.59 5.18 5.77
CA TYR A 113 -5.24 4.64 5.52
C TYR A 113 -4.20 5.76 5.30
N PRO A 114 -4.33 6.63 4.28
CA PRO A 114 -3.30 7.64 4.01
C PRO A 114 -3.16 8.66 5.15
N SER A 115 -4.25 8.98 5.85
CA SER A 115 -4.20 9.83 7.05
C SER A 115 -3.40 9.18 8.17
N TYR A 116 -3.51 7.87 8.34
CA TYR A 116 -2.77 7.13 9.37
C TYR A 116 -1.29 6.97 9.02
N VAL A 117 -0.95 6.71 7.75
CA VAL A 117 0.45 6.69 7.27
C VAL A 117 1.10 8.06 7.49
N ALA A 118 0.41 9.15 7.15
CA ALA A 118 0.88 10.51 7.43
C ALA A 118 1.10 10.75 8.94
N ARG A 119 0.20 10.26 9.80
CA ARG A 119 0.36 10.33 11.27
C ARG A 119 1.57 9.55 11.75
N LEU A 120 1.82 8.35 11.22
CA LEU A 120 3.02 7.56 11.54
C LEU A 120 4.29 8.30 11.13
N ALA A 121 4.26 9.05 10.03
CA ALA A 121 5.39 9.86 9.58
C ALA A 121 5.62 11.13 10.42
N LEU A 122 4.55 11.75 10.95
CA LEU A 122 4.66 13.00 11.71
C LEU A 122 4.91 12.79 13.21
N ASP A 123 4.18 11.84 13.81
CA ASP A 123 4.14 11.65 15.27
C ASP A 123 4.73 10.30 15.71
N GLY A 124 5.01 9.40 14.76
CA GLY A 124 5.43 8.04 15.04
C GLY A 124 6.94 7.87 15.22
N ASN A 125 7.32 6.71 15.75
CA ASN A 125 8.70 6.24 15.69
C ASN A 125 8.94 5.58 14.30
N PRO A 126 9.97 5.99 13.53
CA PRO A 126 10.28 5.36 12.25
C PRO A 126 10.43 3.83 12.30
N GLN A 127 10.88 3.30 13.44
CA GLN A 127 11.02 1.85 13.68
C GLN A 127 9.65 1.15 13.75
N ASP A 128 8.68 1.78 14.42
CA ASP A 128 7.32 1.25 14.51
C ASP A 128 6.60 1.36 13.16
N ALA A 129 6.79 2.49 12.46
CA ALA A 129 6.28 2.70 11.12
C ALA A 129 6.82 1.66 10.13
N LEU A 130 8.12 1.32 10.23
CA LEU A 130 8.75 0.30 9.38
C LEU A 130 8.03 -1.04 9.53
N LEU A 131 7.83 -1.54 10.76
CA LEU A 131 7.15 -2.82 10.94
C LEU A 131 5.71 -2.78 10.43
N ALA A 132 4.96 -1.70 10.72
CA ALA A 132 3.58 -1.56 10.28
C ALA A 132 3.46 -1.60 8.75
N ILE A 133 4.31 -0.85 8.04
CA ILE A 133 4.30 -0.78 6.56
C ILE A 133 4.72 -2.11 5.94
N LEU A 134 5.79 -2.74 6.44
CA LEU A 134 6.27 -4.03 5.94
C LEU A 134 5.25 -5.16 6.13
N ALA A 135 4.51 -5.12 7.22
CA ALA A 135 3.45 -6.08 7.49
C ALA A 135 2.27 -5.90 6.51
N ASN A 136 1.93 -4.65 6.16
CA ASN A 136 0.83 -4.34 5.26
C ASN A 136 1.14 -4.65 3.78
N PHE A 137 2.37 -4.37 3.31
CA PHE A 137 2.75 -4.55 1.88
C PHE A 137 2.68 -5.99 1.35
N ALA A 138 2.55 -6.98 2.22
CA ALA A 138 2.66 -8.40 1.86
C ALA A 138 1.64 -8.86 0.81
N GLU A 139 0.41 -8.38 0.92
CA GLU A 139 -0.70 -8.82 0.06
C GLU A 139 -0.91 -7.89 -1.14
N TRP A 140 -0.41 -6.66 -1.08
CA TRP A 140 -0.62 -5.63 -2.10
C TRP A 140 -0.22 -6.10 -3.50
N GLY A 141 0.98 -6.65 -3.67
CA GLY A 141 1.43 -7.16 -4.98
C GLY A 141 0.53 -8.27 -5.53
N GLY A 142 0.01 -9.15 -4.66
CA GLY A 142 -0.94 -10.20 -5.05
C GLY A 142 -2.32 -9.64 -5.45
N TYR A 143 -2.81 -8.61 -4.75
CA TYR A 143 -4.02 -7.88 -5.14
C TYR A 143 -3.84 -7.19 -6.48
N CYS A 144 -2.72 -6.49 -6.69
CA CYS A 144 -2.41 -5.84 -7.96
C CYS A 144 -2.33 -6.84 -9.11
N ALA A 145 -1.67 -7.98 -8.93
CA ALA A 145 -1.61 -9.03 -9.94
C ALA A 145 -3.02 -9.54 -10.32
N THR A 146 -3.87 -9.74 -9.31
CA THR A 146 -5.26 -10.18 -9.51
C THR A 146 -6.09 -9.12 -10.25
N ILE A 147 -5.99 -7.86 -9.83
CA ILE A 147 -6.68 -6.73 -10.46
C ILE A 147 -6.23 -6.57 -11.92
N ALA A 148 -4.93 -6.57 -12.18
CA ALA A 148 -4.38 -6.36 -13.52
C ALA A 148 -4.82 -7.45 -14.52
N ALA A 149 -4.91 -8.70 -14.08
CA ALA A 149 -5.42 -9.79 -14.89
C ALA A 149 -6.92 -9.59 -15.20
N ALA A 150 -7.71 -9.28 -14.18
CA ALA A 150 -9.15 -9.12 -14.29
C ALA A 150 -9.59 -7.89 -15.09
N LEU A 151 -8.86 -6.76 -14.99
CA LEU A 151 -9.09 -5.56 -15.80
C LEU A 151 -8.98 -5.85 -17.30
N ARG A 152 -8.01 -6.68 -17.71
CA ARG A 152 -7.87 -7.13 -19.09
C ARG A 152 -8.99 -8.08 -19.49
N GLU A 153 -9.28 -9.06 -18.64
CA GLU A 153 -10.23 -10.14 -18.97
C GLU A 153 -11.69 -9.68 -19.01
N HIS A 154 -12.13 -8.88 -18.02
CA HIS A 154 -13.54 -8.56 -17.82
C HIS A 154 -13.91 -7.13 -18.20
N TYR A 155 -12.95 -6.20 -18.16
CA TYR A 155 -13.20 -4.78 -18.40
C TYR A 155 -12.61 -4.27 -19.72
N GLY A 156 -11.80 -5.08 -20.41
CA GLY A 156 -11.24 -4.76 -21.71
C GLY A 156 -10.15 -3.69 -21.67
N PHE A 157 -9.47 -3.53 -20.53
CA PHE A 157 -8.39 -2.56 -20.38
C PHE A 157 -7.15 -3.04 -21.12
N ASP A 158 -6.40 -2.10 -21.71
CA ASP A 158 -5.12 -2.39 -22.35
C ASP A 158 -3.95 -2.36 -21.35
N ASP A 159 -2.74 -2.54 -21.86
CA ASP A 159 -1.53 -2.55 -21.02
C ASP A 159 -1.27 -1.21 -20.33
N ALA A 160 -1.66 -0.08 -20.93
CA ALA A 160 -1.52 1.23 -20.30
C ALA A 160 -2.49 1.36 -19.13
N GLY A 161 -3.75 0.98 -19.31
CA GLY A 161 -4.77 0.97 -18.25
C GLY A 161 -4.45 0.02 -17.08
N CYS A 162 -3.63 -1.01 -17.30
CA CYS A 162 -3.22 -1.96 -16.27
C CYS A 162 -1.85 -1.67 -15.64
N ALA A 163 -1.06 -0.76 -16.23
CA ALA A 163 0.35 -0.56 -15.91
C ALA A 163 0.62 -0.21 -14.43
N PHE A 164 -0.30 0.49 -13.76
CA PHE A 164 -0.20 0.80 -12.34
C PHE A 164 -0.17 -0.48 -11.49
N PHE A 165 -1.09 -1.40 -11.75
CA PHE A 165 -1.18 -2.66 -11.02
C PHE A 165 -0.05 -3.61 -11.41
N ASP A 166 0.32 -3.69 -12.69
CA ASP A 166 1.46 -4.50 -13.13
C ASP A 166 2.76 -4.08 -12.43
N PHE A 167 2.96 -2.76 -12.24
CA PHE A 167 4.15 -2.22 -11.57
C PHE A 167 4.31 -2.73 -10.14
N PHE A 168 3.22 -2.85 -9.37
CA PHE A 168 3.26 -3.38 -8.01
C PHE A 168 3.17 -4.92 -7.94
N ALA A 169 2.68 -5.57 -8.99
CA ALA A 169 2.64 -7.02 -9.10
C ALA A 169 4.02 -7.63 -9.40
N GLU A 170 4.95 -6.86 -9.96
CA GLU A 170 6.28 -7.34 -10.29
C GLU A 170 7.11 -7.64 -9.03
N PRO A 171 7.77 -8.81 -8.94
CA PRO A 171 8.64 -9.12 -7.81
C PRO A 171 9.81 -8.13 -7.67
N ALA A 172 10.06 -7.66 -6.45
CA ALA A 172 11.12 -6.71 -6.14
C ALA A 172 12.16 -7.31 -5.16
N PRO A 173 13.00 -8.27 -5.59
CA PRO A 173 13.90 -9.02 -4.68
C PRO A 173 14.91 -8.12 -3.95
N ASP A 174 15.36 -7.04 -4.59
CA ASP A 174 16.27 -6.07 -3.96
C ASP A 174 15.57 -5.28 -2.84
N LEU A 175 14.30 -4.92 -3.04
CA LEU A 175 13.47 -4.25 -2.03
C LEU A 175 13.14 -5.22 -0.88
N ASP A 176 12.86 -6.49 -1.17
CA ASP A 176 12.66 -7.52 -0.14
C ASP A 176 13.91 -7.70 0.72
N ALA A 177 15.08 -7.78 0.08
CA ALA A 177 16.35 -7.86 0.78
C ALA A 177 16.63 -6.61 1.62
N LEU A 178 16.32 -5.42 1.10
CA LEU A 178 16.45 -4.16 1.84
C LEU A 178 15.51 -4.09 3.03
N SER A 179 14.27 -4.54 2.88
CA SER A 179 13.26 -4.62 3.94
C SER A 179 13.75 -5.48 5.12
N LEU A 180 14.27 -6.68 4.81
CA LEU A 180 14.81 -7.58 5.82
C LEU A 180 16.06 -7.01 6.51
N ARG A 181 16.95 -6.33 5.77
CA ARG A 181 18.10 -5.64 6.35
C ARG A 181 17.67 -4.52 7.30
N ALA A 182 16.74 -3.65 6.86
CA ALA A 182 16.22 -2.56 7.68
C ALA A 182 15.62 -3.08 8.99
N LEU A 183 14.78 -4.11 8.94
CA LEU A 183 14.19 -4.71 10.14
C LEU A 183 15.24 -5.40 11.03
N THR A 184 16.24 -6.05 10.43
CA THR A 184 17.37 -6.65 11.17
C THR A 184 18.15 -5.59 11.95
N ASP A 185 18.46 -4.45 11.32
CA ASP A 185 19.18 -3.35 11.96
C ASP A 185 18.35 -2.73 13.09
N VAL A 186 17.04 -2.58 12.91
CA VAL A 186 16.13 -2.13 13.98
C VAL A 186 16.15 -3.07 15.16
N LEU A 187 16.03 -4.38 14.95
CA LEU A 187 16.10 -5.38 16.03
C LEU A 187 17.44 -5.34 16.78
N ALA A 188 18.54 -5.06 16.08
CA ALA A 188 19.86 -4.94 16.69
C ALA A 188 20.00 -3.76 17.66
N THR A 189 19.11 -2.75 17.60
CA THR A 189 19.12 -1.63 18.57
C THR A 189 18.46 -2.00 19.92
N GLY A 190 17.96 -3.23 20.07
CA GLY A 190 17.17 -3.64 21.23
C GLY A 190 15.70 -3.18 21.18
N TRP A 191 15.27 -2.65 20.03
CA TRP A 191 13.86 -2.33 19.79
C TRP A 191 13.00 -3.61 19.84
N THR A 192 11.77 -3.49 20.35
CA THR A 192 10.84 -4.62 20.47
C THR A 192 9.55 -4.36 19.69
N PRO A 193 8.99 -5.37 19.00
CA PRO A 193 7.81 -5.20 18.14
C PRO A 193 6.52 -4.88 18.89
N THR A 194 6.43 -5.16 20.20
CA THR A 194 5.22 -4.98 21.01
C THR A 194 4.63 -3.57 20.92
N GLY A 195 5.47 -2.54 20.87
CA GLY A 195 5.03 -1.15 20.75
C GLY A 195 4.44 -0.80 19.37
N ALA A 196 4.85 -1.52 18.33
CA ALA A 196 4.43 -1.30 16.95
C ALA A 196 3.20 -2.12 16.54
N MET A 197 2.86 -3.18 17.26
CA MET A 197 1.70 -4.03 16.95
C MET A 197 0.37 -3.25 16.87
N PRO A 198 0.06 -2.30 17.77
CA PRO A 198 -1.14 -1.48 17.61
C PRO A 198 -1.16 -0.67 16.30
N ALA A 199 0.01 -0.18 15.86
CA ALA A 199 0.12 0.55 14.60
C ALA A 199 -0.08 -0.35 13.39
N ALA A 200 0.53 -1.54 13.39
CA ALA A 200 0.35 -2.53 12.33
C ALA A 200 -1.12 -2.96 12.20
N ARG A 201 -1.81 -3.21 13.33
CA ARG A 201 -3.25 -3.55 13.36
C ARG A 201 -4.14 -2.47 12.79
N LEU A 202 -3.93 -1.22 13.22
CA LEU A 202 -4.71 -0.09 12.73
C LEU A 202 -4.48 0.13 11.23
N LEU A 203 -3.23 0.09 10.77
CA LEU A 203 -2.91 0.26 9.36
C LEU A 203 -3.60 -0.81 8.50
N HIS A 204 -3.52 -2.09 8.89
CA HIS A 204 -4.22 -3.18 8.21
C HIS A 204 -5.74 -3.01 8.22
N SER A 205 -6.31 -2.61 9.35
CA SER A 205 -7.76 -2.35 9.46
C SER A 205 -8.20 -1.20 8.54
N TYR A 206 -7.37 -0.16 8.39
CA TYR A 206 -7.65 0.97 7.51
C TYR A 206 -7.48 0.63 6.03
N GLU A 207 -6.53 -0.23 5.67
CA GLU A 207 -6.44 -0.81 4.33
C GLU A 207 -7.71 -1.60 4.00
N LEU A 208 -8.16 -2.49 4.91
CA LEU A 208 -9.42 -3.22 4.71
C LEU A 208 -10.62 -2.28 4.59
N MET A 209 -10.65 -1.18 5.35
CA MET A 209 -11.69 -0.16 5.25
C MET A 209 -11.70 0.51 3.88
N PHE A 210 -10.54 0.83 3.31
CA PHE A 210 -10.41 1.37 1.95
C PHE A 210 -11.06 0.43 0.93
N TRP A 211 -10.63 -0.84 0.89
CA TRP A 211 -11.17 -1.83 -0.04
C TRP A 211 -12.68 -2.02 0.13
N ASN A 212 -13.13 -2.11 1.37
CA ASN A 212 -14.53 -2.36 1.68
C ASN A 212 -15.43 -1.15 1.43
N THR A 213 -14.90 0.08 1.51
CA THR A 213 -15.62 1.30 1.13
C THR A 213 -15.88 1.34 -0.37
N LEU A 214 -14.89 0.96 -1.18
CA LEU A 214 -15.03 0.87 -2.63
C LEU A 214 -15.95 -0.28 -3.07
N ALA A 215 -15.95 -1.40 -2.34
CA ALA A 215 -16.82 -2.54 -2.61
C ALA A 215 -18.32 -2.25 -2.38
N ASP A 216 -18.63 -1.20 -1.61
CA ASP A 216 -20.02 -0.80 -1.30
C ASP A 216 -20.59 0.22 -2.32
N LEU A 217 -19.86 0.51 -3.42
CA LEU A 217 -20.28 1.40 -4.51
C LEU A 217 -21.04 0.66 -5.63
#